data_AF-A0A3C0TQ96-F1
#
_entry.id   AF-A0A3C0TQ96-F1
#
_cell.length_a   1.000
_cell.length_b   1.000
_cell.length_c   1.000
_cell.angle_alpha   90.00
_cell.angle_beta   90.00
_cell.angle_gamma   90.00
#
_symmetry.space_group_name_H-M   'P 1'
#
loop_
_entity.id
_entity.type
_entity.pdbx_description
1 polymer ?
#
loop_
_entity_poly.entity_id
_entity_poly.type
_entity_poly.pdbx_seq_one_letter_code
_entity_poly.pdbx_strand_id
1 'polypeptide(L)'
;MVSLDAILVKMPDEMLNDAKWYLMQAEEHAASGATFQLWREVRATAIFSLASIESFINWVAHGYRNQLKHNPEKKEDLSKIEKLISRERNFTLKKKLIKYARTITGNDFDKNMIWDEFDELIDFRNTLVHYKPSVDVYAKSTIEMARKYVKCAQMIIERFYYNWGQPVQPWVNAPYREIR
;
A
#
# COMPACT_ATOMS: atom_id res chain seq x y z
N MET A 1 -0.19 -32.98 -19.84
CA MET A 1 0.70 -31.80 -19.85
C MET A 1 0.03 -30.76 -18.98
N VAL A 2 0.48 -30.59 -17.74
CA VAL A 2 -0.04 -29.55 -16.84
C VAL A 2 0.67 -28.26 -17.23
N SER A 3 -0.06 -27.34 -17.85
CA SER A 3 0.40 -25.97 -18.04
C SER A 3 0.64 -25.37 -16.65
N LEU A 4 1.91 -25.18 -16.28
CA LEU A 4 2.28 -24.30 -15.18
C LEU A 4 2.08 -22.86 -15.68
N ASP A 5 0.81 -22.48 -15.84
CA ASP A 5 0.45 -21.07 -15.94
C ASP A 5 0.82 -20.46 -14.60
N ALA A 6 1.98 -19.81 -14.55
CA ALA A 6 2.38 -19.01 -13.41
C ALA A 6 1.25 -18.03 -13.14
N ILE A 7 0.47 -18.26 -12.08
CA ILE A 7 -0.60 -17.36 -11.66
C ILE A 7 0.08 -16.01 -11.47
N LEU A 8 -0.26 -15.05 -12.32
CA LEU A 8 0.31 -13.72 -12.29
C LEU A 8 -0.33 -13.01 -11.10
N VAL A 9 0.27 -13.20 -9.92
CA VAL A 9 -0.25 -12.72 -8.65
C VAL A 9 -0.28 -11.19 -8.66
N LYS A 10 -1.46 -10.62 -8.37
CA LYS A 10 -1.62 -9.17 -8.23
C LYS A 10 -1.10 -8.74 -6.86
N MET A 11 0.21 -8.55 -6.74
CA MET A 11 0.89 -8.20 -5.49
C MET A 11 0.21 -7.11 -4.65
N PRO A 12 -0.35 -6.01 -5.21
CA PRO A 12 -1.08 -5.01 -4.41
C PRO A 12 -2.27 -5.59 -3.66
N ASP A 13 -3.01 -6.50 -4.29
CA ASP A 13 -4.19 -7.17 -3.74
C ASP A 13 -3.76 -8.14 -2.63
N GLU A 14 -2.79 -9.00 -2.91
CA GLU A 14 -2.30 -9.96 -1.91
C GLU A 14 -1.71 -9.27 -0.68
N MET A 15 -0.91 -8.21 -0.85
CA MET A 15 -0.35 -7.47 0.28
C MET A 15 -1.44 -6.79 1.12
N LEU A 16 -2.51 -6.29 0.50
CA LEU A 16 -3.65 -5.72 1.24
C LEU A 16 -4.47 -6.81 1.93
N ASN A 17 -4.60 -7.98 1.30
CA ASN A 17 -5.27 -9.13 1.90
C ASN A 17 -4.51 -9.67 3.12
N ASP A 18 -3.18 -9.80 3.01
CA ASP A 18 -2.31 -10.18 4.13
C ASP A 18 -2.42 -9.17 5.27
N ALA A 19 -2.42 -7.86 4.97
CA ALA A 19 -2.60 -6.83 5.99
C ALA A 19 -3.92 -7.01 6.78
N LYS A 20 -5.01 -7.36 6.08
CA LYS A 20 -6.32 -7.64 6.67
C LYS A 20 -6.31 -8.93 7.50
N TRP A 21 -5.62 -9.97 7.03
CA TRP A 21 -5.44 -11.22 7.78
C TRP A 21 -4.72 -10.98 9.11
N TYR A 22 -3.57 -10.27 9.07
CA TYR A 22 -2.82 -9.94 10.26
C TYR A 22 -3.61 -9.04 11.22
N LEU A 23 -4.46 -8.14 10.70
CA LEU A 23 -5.34 -7.34 11.54
C LEU A 23 -6.35 -8.23 12.28
N MET A 24 -6.97 -9.17 11.59
CA MET A 24 -7.89 -10.14 12.20
C MET A 24 -7.18 -10.97 13.30
N GLN A 25 -5.98 -11.48 13.01
CA GLN A 25 -5.17 -12.21 13.98
C GLN A 25 -4.76 -11.35 15.18
N ALA A 26 -4.45 -10.07 14.98
CA ALA A 26 -4.16 -9.13 16.06
C ALA A 26 -5.38 -8.96 16.99
N GLU A 27 -6.58 -8.83 16.42
CA GLU A 27 -7.82 -8.68 17.18
C GLU A 27 -8.15 -9.94 18.01
N GLU A 28 -7.93 -11.13 17.44
CA GLU A 28 -8.07 -12.41 18.16
C GLU A 28 -7.08 -12.54 19.33
N HIS A 29 -5.81 -12.21 19.10
CA HIS A 29 -4.77 -12.28 20.14
C HIS A 29 -4.93 -11.23 21.24
N ALA A 30 -5.54 -10.08 20.92
CA ALA A 30 -5.91 -9.10 21.92
C ALA A 30 -6.96 -9.63 22.90
N ALA A 31 -7.92 -10.42 22.41
CA ALA A 31 -8.96 -11.01 23.24
C ALA A 31 -8.42 -12.15 24.13
N SER A 32 -7.41 -12.89 23.68
CA SER A 32 -6.81 -14.00 24.42
C SER A 32 -5.65 -13.60 25.35
N GLY A 33 -5.19 -12.35 25.30
CA GLY A 33 -4.08 -11.86 26.11
C GLY A 33 -2.69 -12.29 25.62
N ALA A 34 -2.58 -12.78 24.38
CA ALA A 34 -1.32 -13.21 23.77
C ALA A 34 -0.51 -11.99 23.27
N THR A 35 0.11 -11.26 24.20
CA THR A 35 0.74 -9.95 23.95
C THR A 35 1.86 -9.97 22.90
N PHE A 36 2.69 -11.01 22.89
CA PHE A 36 3.78 -11.12 21.91
C PHE A 36 3.27 -11.37 20.49
N GLN A 37 2.28 -12.25 20.34
CA GLN A 37 1.62 -12.52 19.06
C GLN A 37 0.92 -11.26 18.57
N LEU A 38 0.12 -10.62 19.43
CA LEU A 38 -0.53 -9.34 19.13
C LEU A 38 0.44 -8.33 18.52
N TRP A 39 1.60 -8.12 19.16
CA TRP A 39 2.60 -7.19 18.66
C TRP A 39 3.13 -7.56 17.27
N ARG A 40 3.41 -8.86 17.04
CA ARG A 40 3.87 -9.35 15.74
C ARG A 40 2.86 -9.08 14.65
N GLU A 41 1.58 -9.31 14.93
CA GLU A 41 0.52 -9.12 13.94
C GLU A 41 0.25 -7.64 13.66
N VAL A 42 0.26 -6.77 14.68
CA VAL A 42 0.19 -5.31 14.47
C VAL A 42 1.32 -4.83 13.58
N ARG A 43 2.56 -5.30 13.84
CA ARG A 43 3.72 -4.96 13.01
C ARG A 43 3.57 -5.48 11.58
N ALA A 44 3.10 -6.70 11.41
CA ALA A 44 2.86 -7.29 10.10
C ALA A 44 1.79 -6.48 9.32
N THR A 45 0.64 -6.16 9.95
CA THR A 45 -0.39 -5.30 9.37
C THR A 45 0.18 -3.98 8.86
N ALA A 46 1.03 -3.31 9.65
CA ALA A 46 1.68 -2.06 9.26
C ALA A 46 2.57 -2.23 8.01
N ILE A 47 3.41 -3.27 7.99
CA ILE A 47 4.33 -3.56 6.89
C ILE A 47 3.55 -3.87 5.61
N PHE A 48 2.59 -4.79 5.68
CA PHE A 48 1.82 -5.24 4.53
C PHE A 48 0.91 -4.14 3.98
N SER A 49 0.33 -3.30 4.84
CA SER A 49 -0.46 -2.13 4.39
C SER A 49 0.38 -1.16 3.57
N LEU A 50 1.58 -0.79 4.04
CA LEU A 50 2.49 0.09 3.28
C LEU A 50 3.01 -0.57 2.00
N ALA A 51 3.35 -1.87 2.08
CA ALA A 51 3.78 -2.65 0.92
C ALA A 51 2.68 -2.74 -0.15
N SER A 52 1.40 -2.80 0.24
CA SER A 52 0.28 -2.79 -0.71
C SER A 52 0.22 -1.48 -1.51
N ILE A 53 0.40 -0.33 -0.86
CA ILE A 53 0.43 0.99 -1.50
C ILE A 53 1.63 1.10 -2.45
N GLU A 54 2.80 0.67 -2.00
CA GLU A 54 4.02 0.70 -2.83
C GLU A 54 3.91 -0.23 -4.04
N SER A 55 3.41 -1.44 -3.83
CA SER A 55 3.19 -2.41 -4.90
C SER A 55 2.16 -1.90 -5.89
N PHE A 56 1.09 -1.26 -5.40
CA PHE A 56 0.03 -0.67 -6.22
C PHE A 56 0.60 0.39 -7.16
N ILE A 57 1.30 1.39 -6.61
CA ILE A 57 1.79 2.51 -7.42
C ILE A 57 2.85 2.06 -8.45
N ASN A 58 3.63 1.03 -8.12
CA ASN A 58 4.55 0.38 -9.05
C ASN A 58 3.83 -0.38 -10.15
N TRP A 59 2.86 -1.22 -9.78
CA TRP A 59 2.06 -1.98 -10.72
C TRP A 59 1.39 -1.05 -11.75
N VAL A 60 0.80 0.05 -11.28
CA VAL A 60 0.20 1.07 -12.15
C VAL A 60 1.24 1.73 -13.05
N ALA A 61 2.39 2.16 -12.52
CA ALA A 61 3.43 2.81 -13.32
C ALA A 61 4.03 1.91 -14.40
N HIS A 62 4.27 0.64 -14.08
CA HIS A 62 4.73 -0.34 -15.06
C HIS A 62 3.67 -0.63 -16.12
N GLY A 63 2.40 -0.76 -15.72
CA GLY A 63 1.28 -0.88 -16.64
C GLY A 63 1.17 0.31 -17.59
N TYR A 64 1.23 1.53 -17.05
CA TYR A 64 1.21 2.77 -17.82
C TYR A 64 2.38 2.86 -18.81
N ARG A 65 3.61 2.58 -18.35
CA ARG A 65 4.79 2.52 -19.23
C ARG A 65 4.59 1.54 -20.39
N ASN A 66 4.07 0.35 -20.12
CA ASN A 66 3.86 -0.67 -21.15
C ASN A 66 2.81 -0.22 -22.17
N GLN A 67 1.74 0.45 -21.74
CA GLN A 67 0.76 1.06 -22.66
C GLN A 67 1.40 2.13 -23.56
N LEU A 68 2.28 2.97 -23.00
CA LEU A 68 2.96 4.03 -23.75
C LEU A 68 3.98 3.52 -24.78
N LYS A 69 4.65 2.39 -24.52
CA LYS A 69 5.63 1.81 -25.46
C LYS A 69 5.04 1.50 -26.83
N HIS A 70 3.74 1.25 -26.90
CA HIS A 70 3.03 0.95 -28.14
C HIS A 70 2.37 2.18 -28.76
N ASN A 71 2.56 3.38 -28.20
CA ASN A 71 1.98 4.62 -28.70
C ASN A 71 3.07 5.66 -29.06
N PRO A 72 3.43 5.82 -30.35
CA PRO A 72 4.50 6.71 -30.78
C PRO A 72 4.23 8.20 -30.49
N GLU A 73 2.95 8.61 -30.38
CA GLU A 73 2.57 10.00 -30.08
C GLU A 73 2.86 10.39 -28.62
N LYS A 74 3.05 9.40 -27.73
CA LYS A 74 3.28 9.62 -26.29
C LYS A 74 4.74 9.43 -25.87
N LYS A 75 5.69 9.68 -26.79
CA LYS A 75 7.13 9.52 -26.54
C LYS A 75 7.64 10.36 -25.36
N GLU A 76 7.10 11.57 -25.18
CA GLU A 76 7.47 12.45 -24.06
C GLU A 76 7.04 11.87 -22.71
N ASP A 77 5.79 11.40 -22.62
CA ASP A 77 5.26 10.78 -21.40
C ASP A 77 5.99 9.47 -21.07
N LEU A 78 6.36 8.70 -22.10
CA LEU A 78 7.18 7.50 -21.94
C LEU A 78 8.54 7.85 -21.32
N SER A 79 9.21 8.89 -21.82
CA SER A 79 10.48 9.34 -21.26
C SER A 79 10.34 9.81 -19.80
N LYS A 80 9.25 10.54 -19.48
CA LYS A 80 8.96 10.99 -18.11
C LYS A 80 8.80 9.80 -17.16
N ILE A 81 7.97 8.80 -17.50
CA ILE A 81 7.73 7.66 -16.61
C ILE A 81 8.97 6.77 -16.46
N GLU A 82 9.77 6.57 -17.53
CA GLU A 82 11.02 5.79 -17.44
C GLU A 82 12.08 6.48 -16.57
N LYS A 83 12.17 7.81 -16.64
CA LYS A 83 13.04 8.59 -15.74
C LYS A 83 12.59 8.51 -14.28
N LEU A 84 11.29 8.39 -14.03
CA LEU A 84 10.75 8.23 -12.69
C LEU A 84 11.04 6.84 -12.13
N ILE A 85 10.79 5.78 -12.91
CA ILE A 85 11.07 4.38 -12.54
C ILE A 85 12.57 4.16 -12.29
N SER A 86 13.46 4.70 -13.13
CA SER A 86 14.91 4.57 -12.94
C SER A 86 15.43 5.23 -11.64
N ARG A 87 14.68 6.19 -11.08
CA ARG A 87 15.03 6.92 -9.85
C ARG A 87 14.25 6.45 -8.63
N GLU A 88 13.43 5.41 -8.78
CA GLU A 88 12.46 4.97 -7.79
C GLU A 88 13.07 4.70 -6.40
N ARG A 89 14.26 4.08 -6.36
CA ARG A 89 14.98 3.77 -5.12
C ARG A 89 15.32 5.00 -4.26
N ASN A 90 15.29 6.19 -4.85
CA ASN A 90 15.63 7.45 -4.18
C ASN A 90 14.40 8.24 -3.72
N PHE A 91 13.19 7.69 -3.87
CA PHE A 91 11.95 8.36 -3.45
C PHE A 91 11.38 7.72 -2.19
N THR A 92 10.91 8.57 -1.27
CA THR A 92 9.98 8.13 -0.24
C THR A 92 8.66 7.70 -0.90
N LEU A 93 7.90 6.82 -0.25
CA LEU A 93 6.61 6.35 -0.77
C LEU A 93 5.64 7.52 -1.08
N LYS A 94 5.58 8.53 -0.20
CA LYS A 94 4.83 9.78 -0.42
C LYS A 94 5.25 10.51 -1.70
N LYS A 95 6.56 10.71 -1.89
CA LYS A 95 7.11 11.38 -3.09
C LYS A 95 6.84 10.57 -4.36
N LYS A 96 6.88 9.25 -4.25
CA LYS A 96 6.57 8.31 -5.34
C LYS A 96 5.11 8.43 -5.75
N LEU A 97 4.17 8.38 -4.81
CA LEU A 97 2.73 8.58 -5.04
C LEU A 97 2.45 9.90 -5.75
N ILE A 98 2.96 11.02 -5.22
CA ILE A 98 2.73 12.35 -5.80
C ILE A 98 3.24 12.42 -7.25
N LYS A 99 4.47 11.98 -7.49
CA LYS A 99 5.08 12.07 -8.82
C LYS A 99 4.40 11.15 -9.83
N TYR A 100 4.12 9.91 -9.44
CA TYR A 100 3.51 8.94 -10.34
C TYR A 100 2.05 9.33 -10.61
N ALA A 101 1.29 9.77 -9.60
CA ALA A 101 -0.06 10.28 -9.79
C ALA A 101 -0.10 11.42 -10.80
N ARG A 102 0.74 12.45 -10.64
CA ARG A 102 0.79 13.56 -11.59
C ARG A 102 1.12 13.11 -13.01
N THR A 103 2.10 12.21 -13.18
CA THR A 103 2.50 11.72 -14.50
C THR A 103 1.45 10.82 -15.16
N ILE A 104 0.72 10.02 -14.39
CA ILE A 104 -0.22 9.02 -14.90
C ILE A 104 -1.62 9.60 -15.09
N THR A 105 -2.06 10.45 -14.17
CA THR A 105 -3.43 10.99 -14.13
C THR A 105 -3.53 12.39 -14.72
N GLY A 106 -2.42 13.10 -14.86
CA GLY A 106 -2.40 14.53 -15.24
C GLY A 106 -2.76 15.48 -14.08
N ASN A 107 -3.24 14.94 -12.96
CA ASN A 107 -3.71 15.71 -11.81
C ASN A 107 -2.72 15.60 -10.64
N ASP A 108 -2.54 16.70 -9.91
CA ASP A 108 -1.82 16.64 -8.63
C ASP A 108 -2.64 15.77 -7.65
N PHE A 109 -1.97 14.84 -7.00
CA PHE A 109 -2.60 14.05 -5.93
C PHE A 109 -3.03 15.02 -4.81
N ASP A 110 -4.31 15.02 -4.47
CA ASP A 110 -4.97 16.06 -3.68
C ASP A 110 -4.16 16.50 -2.45
N LYS A 111 -4.00 17.82 -2.27
CA LYS A 111 -3.25 18.44 -1.18
C LYS A 111 -4.00 18.37 0.16
N ASN A 112 -5.33 18.22 0.15
CA ASN A 112 -6.16 18.06 1.35
C ASN A 112 -6.13 16.63 1.92
N MET A 113 -4.98 15.97 1.80
CA MET A 113 -4.87 14.54 2.01
C MET A 113 -4.75 14.15 3.47
N ILE A 114 -5.03 12.87 3.72
CA ILE A 114 -4.58 12.03 4.85
C ILE A 114 -3.04 11.93 4.94
N TRP A 115 -2.28 12.94 4.50
CA TRP A 115 -0.82 12.92 4.56
C TRP A 115 -0.31 12.98 5.99
N ASP A 116 -0.99 13.71 6.87
CA ASP A 116 -0.64 13.78 8.29
C ASP A 116 -0.86 12.40 8.94
N GLU A 117 -1.99 11.76 8.65
CA GLU A 117 -2.28 10.39 9.10
C GLU A 117 -1.29 9.38 8.48
N PHE A 118 -0.92 9.56 7.21
CA PHE A 118 0.07 8.71 6.56
C PHE A 118 1.47 8.87 7.18
N ASP A 119 1.87 10.10 7.50
CA ASP A 119 3.16 10.39 8.14
C ASP A 119 3.15 9.85 9.60
N GLU A 120 2.04 9.99 10.34
CA GLU A 120 1.83 9.35 11.66
C GLU A 120 2.03 7.84 11.59
N LEU A 121 1.46 7.19 10.57
CA LEU A 121 1.59 5.75 10.34
C LEU A 121 3.03 5.35 9.97
N ILE A 122 3.74 6.12 9.15
CA ILE A 122 5.16 5.85 8.86
C ILE A 122 6.02 5.94 10.13
N ASP A 123 5.77 6.94 10.97
CA ASP A 123 6.52 7.13 12.23
C ASP A 123 6.22 6.03 13.25
N PHE A 124 4.96 5.61 13.34
CA PHE A 124 4.58 4.48 14.18
C PHE A 124 5.23 3.18 13.69
N ARG A 125 5.25 2.91 12.38
CA ARG A 125 5.94 1.74 11.80
C ARG A 125 7.42 1.75 12.13
N ASN A 126 8.09 2.90 12.00
CA ASN A 126 9.50 3.03 12.35
C ASN A 126 9.73 2.78 13.84
N THR A 127 8.81 3.23 14.69
CA THR A 127 8.86 2.94 16.12
C THR A 127 8.72 1.45 16.42
N LEU A 128 7.80 0.74 15.75
CA LEU A 128 7.61 -0.71 15.87
C LEU A 128 8.83 -1.50 15.37
N VAL A 129 9.45 -1.07 14.27
CA VAL A 129 10.62 -1.76 13.68
C VAL A 129 11.89 -1.57 14.52
N HIS A 130 12.06 -0.38 15.11
CA HIS A 130 13.26 -0.03 15.88
C HIS A 130 13.11 -0.23 17.39
N TYR A 131 12.01 -0.81 17.87
CA TYR A 131 11.73 -1.05 19.29
C TYR A 131 12.02 0.17 20.17
N LYS A 132 11.50 1.35 19.80
CA LYS A 132 11.74 2.54 20.62
C LYS A 132 11.07 2.35 22.00
N PRO A 133 11.77 2.58 23.12
CA PRO A 133 11.24 2.33 24.48
C PRO A 133 10.00 3.16 24.86
N SER A 134 9.69 4.21 24.09
CA SER A 134 8.64 5.19 24.38
C SER A 134 7.24 4.75 23.97
N VAL A 135 7.06 3.58 23.37
CA VAL A 135 5.76 3.08 22.93
C VAL A 135 5.48 1.75 23.62
N ASP A 136 4.38 1.70 24.37
CA ASP A 136 3.83 0.45 24.85
C ASP A 136 3.26 -0.33 23.66
N VAL A 137 4.07 -1.25 23.16
CA VAL A 137 3.76 -2.08 22.01
C VAL A 137 2.67 -3.13 22.28
N TYR A 138 2.20 -3.23 23.52
CA TYR A 138 1.13 -4.14 23.96
C TYR A 138 -0.17 -3.39 24.28
N ALA A 139 -0.20 -2.06 24.17
CA ALA A 139 -1.37 -1.25 24.47
C ALA A 139 -2.50 -1.44 23.44
N LYS A 140 -3.75 -1.23 23.88
CA LYS A 140 -4.95 -1.26 23.02
C LYS A 140 -4.85 -0.29 21.82
N SER A 141 -4.16 0.83 22.00
CA SER A 141 -3.88 1.82 20.95
C SER A 141 -3.13 1.24 19.76
N THR A 142 -2.38 0.14 19.94
CA THR A 142 -1.65 -0.53 18.84
C THR A 142 -2.59 -1.20 17.84
N ILE A 143 -3.73 -1.74 18.29
CA ILE A 143 -4.77 -2.33 17.43
C ILE A 143 -5.50 -1.22 16.66
N GLU A 144 -5.79 -0.10 17.33
CA GLU A 144 -6.39 1.07 16.68
C GLU A 144 -5.48 1.60 15.57
N MET A 145 -4.17 1.63 15.80
CA MET A 145 -3.18 1.94 14.75
C MET A 145 -3.16 0.89 13.64
N ALA A 146 -3.24 -0.41 13.95
CA ALA A 146 -3.35 -1.47 12.94
C ALA A 146 -4.56 -1.27 12.01
N ARG A 147 -5.72 -0.93 12.57
CA ARG A 147 -6.93 -0.59 11.79
C ARG A 147 -6.70 0.64 10.91
N LYS A 148 -6.07 1.69 11.44
CA LYS A 148 -5.72 2.89 10.68
C LYS A 148 -4.82 2.57 9.48
N TYR A 149 -3.84 1.66 9.60
CA TYR A 149 -3.01 1.26 8.46
C TYR A 149 -3.81 0.68 7.30
N VAL A 150 -4.67 -0.30 7.57
CA VAL A 150 -5.48 -0.94 6.53
C VAL A 150 -6.38 0.09 5.86
N LYS A 151 -7.07 0.91 6.67
CA LYS A 151 -7.94 1.97 6.17
C LYS A 151 -7.17 3.00 5.34
N CYS A 152 -6.01 3.43 5.81
CA CYS A 152 -5.16 4.38 5.09
C CYS A 152 -4.69 3.82 3.75
N ALA A 153 -4.31 2.53 3.70
CA ALA A 153 -3.92 1.87 2.46
C ALA A 153 -5.09 1.84 1.46
N GLN A 154 -6.27 1.43 1.91
CA GLN A 154 -7.49 1.47 1.10
C GLN A 154 -7.76 2.88 0.57
N MET A 155 -7.83 3.88 1.46
CA MET A 155 -8.12 5.26 1.09
C MET A 155 -7.12 5.85 0.09
N ILE A 156 -5.82 5.57 0.23
CA ILE A 156 -4.80 6.05 -0.71
C ILE A 156 -5.01 5.42 -2.09
N ILE A 157 -5.25 4.11 -2.16
CA ILE A 157 -5.45 3.39 -3.41
C ILE A 157 -6.76 3.84 -4.08
N GLU A 158 -7.85 3.96 -3.32
CA GLU A 158 -9.13 4.50 -3.81
C GLU A 158 -8.99 5.91 -4.37
N ARG A 159 -8.34 6.81 -3.63
CA ARG A 159 -8.11 8.19 -4.07
C ARG A 159 -7.28 8.25 -5.34
N PHE A 160 -6.33 7.34 -5.52
CA PHE A 160 -5.62 7.25 -6.79
C PHE A 160 -6.54 6.91 -7.95
N TYR A 161 -7.44 5.95 -7.78
CA TYR A 161 -8.45 5.63 -8.80
C TYR A 161 -9.35 6.84 -9.09
N TYR A 162 -9.84 7.53 -8.06
CA TYR A 162 -10.64 8.74 -8.24
C TYR A 162 -9.87 9.84 -8.98
N ASN A 163 -8.61 10.08 -8.61
CA ASN A 163 -7.76 11.08 -9.28
C ASN A 163 -7.47 10.72 -10.74
N TRP A 164 -7.45 9.42 -11.05
CA TRP A 164 -7.30 8.92 -12.42
C TRP A 164 -8.61 8.93 -13.22
N GLY A 165 -9.76 9.14 -12.58
CA GLY A 165 -11.06 8.98 -13.24
C GLY A 165 -11.36 7.53 -13.63
N GLN A 166 -10.78 6.57 -12.92
CA GLN A 166 -10.97 5.13 -13.14
C GLN A 166 -11.83 4.54 -12.01
N PRO A 167 -12.62 3.47 -12.28
CA PRO A 167 -13.38 2.81 -11.23
C PRO A 167 -12.45 2.16 -10.20
N VAL A 168 -12.76 2.37 -8.91
CA VAL A 168 -12.11 1.68 -7.79
C VAL A 168 -12.29 0.19 -7.98
N GLN A 169 -11.19 -0.56 -7.90
CA GLN A 169 -11.23 -1.99 -8.10
C GLN A 169 -11.84 -2.72 -6.89
N PRO A 170 -12.64 -3.80 -7.09
CA PRO A 170 -13.37 -4.45 -6.00
C PRO A 170 -12.50 -4.94 -4.83
N TRP A 171 -11.28 -5.39 -5.12
CA TRP A 171 -10.36 -5.94 -4.12
C TRP A 171 -9.92 -4.94 -3.04
N VAL A 172 -9.95 -3.63 -3.34
CA VAL A 172 -9.53 -2.59 -2.40
C VAL A 172 -10.39 -2.65 -1.12
N ASN A 173 -11.70 -2.75 -1.30
CA ASN A 173 -12.68 -2.76 -0.20
C ASN A 173 -13.22 -4.14 0.15
N ALA A 174 -12.80 -5.18 -0.56
CA ALA A 174 -13.18 -6.55 -0.24
C ALA A 174 -12.76 -6.88 1.21
N PRO A 175 -13.56 -7.66 1.96
CA PRO A 175 -13.10 -8.23 3.22
C PRO A 175 -11.89 -9.16 2.98
N TYR A 176 -11.22 -9.56 4.07
CA TYR A 176 -10.21 -10.61 3.99
C TYR A 176 -10.77 -11.85 3.27
N ARG A 177 -9.95 -12.45 2.42
CA ARG A 177 -10.23 -13.73 1.76
C ARG A 177 -9.10 -14.71 2.04
N GLU A 178 -9.44 -15.94 2.39
CA GLU A 178 -8.46 -17.04 2.38
C GLU A 178 -7.98 -17.26 0.94
N ILE A 179 -6.67 -17.22 0.74
CA ILE A 179 -6.04 -17.54 -0.54
C ILE A 179 -6.21 -19.06 -0.73
N ARG A 180 -6.95 -19.47 -1.77
CA ARG A 180 -7.17 -20.87 -2.13
C ARG A 180 -6.11 -21.36 -3.11
#